data_AF-A0A0M9A0E4-F1
#
_entry.id   AF-A0A0M9A0E4-F1
#
_cell.length_a   1.000
_cell.length_b   1.000
_cell.length_c   1.000
_cell.angle_alpha   90.00
_cell.angle_beta   90.00
_cell.angle_gamma   90.00
#
_symmetry.space_group_name_H-M   'P 1'
#
loop_
_entity.id
_entity.type
_entity.pdbx_description
1 polymer ?
#
loop_
_entity_poly.entity_id
_entity_poly.type
_entity_poly.pdbx_seq_one_letter_code
_entity_poly.pdbx_strand_id
1 'polypeptide(L)' 'MAKQYKGICPICGKALRIHTVLSVSGYAFCYQCILPVIRTNKKCPVTNYPAKEDDLIRLYLD' A
#
# COMPACT_ATOMS: atom_id res chain seq x y z
N MET A 1 16.03 9.12 7.86
CA MET A 1 15.81 9.09 6.40
C MET A 1 14.53 8.33 6.01
N ALA A 2 13.40 8.46 6.75
CA ALA A 2 12.16 7.71 6.49
C ALA A 2 10.94 8.64 6.24
N LYS A 3 11.19 9.87 5.75
CA LYS A 3 10.21 10.98 5.85
C LYS A 3 9.65 11.46 4.51
N GLN A 4 9.98 10.83 3.38
CA GLN A 4 9.90 11.49 2.06
C GLN A 4 8.96 10.87 1.00
N TYR A 5 8.15 9.88 1.37
CA TYR A 5 6.96 9.49 0.60
C TYR A 5 5.69 9.72 1.44
N LYS A 6 5.54 10.95 1.95
CA LYS A 6 4.43 11.32 2.81
C LYS A 6 3.15 11.41 2.00
N GLY A 7 2.35 10.35 2.07
CA GLY A 7 0.92 10.49 1.90
C GLY A 7 0.40 10.46 0.47
N ILE A 8 1.08 9.91 -0.54
CA ILE A 8 0.54 9.80 -1.91
C ILE A 8 0.48 8.33 -2.34
N CYS A 9 -0.67 7.90 -2.87
CA CYS A 9 -0.86 6.54 -3.35
C CYS A 9 -0.31 6.37 -4.77
N PRO A 10 0.57 5.40 -5.05
CA PRO A 10 1.10 5.15 -6.40
C PRO A 10 0.07 4.51 -7.35
N ILE A 11 -1.10 4.09 -6.87
CA ILE A 11 -2.16 3.51 -7.71
C ILE A 11 -3.08 4.61 -8.25
N CYS A 12 -3.50 5.55 -7.38
CA CYS A 12 -4.46 6.58 -7.75
C CYS A 12 -3.87 7.99 -7.85
N GLY A 13 -2.60 8.19 -7.49
CA GLY A 13 -1.91 9.48 -7.50
C GLY A 13 -2.44 10.49 -6.48
N LYS A 14 -3.38 10.10 -5.61
CA LYS A 14 -4.03 10.99 -4.63
C LYS A 14 -3.44 10.83 -3.25
N ALA A 15 -3.79 11.76 -2.36
CA ALA A 15 -3.44 11.68 -0.96
C ALA A 15 -3.96 10.37 -0.33
N LEU A 16 -3.12 9.71 0.48
CA LEU A 16 -3.43 8.50 1.21
C LEU A 16 -4.48 8.81 2.27
N ARG A 17 -5.73 8.37 2.05
CA ARG A 17 -6.81 8.45 3.05
C ARG A 17 -6.56 7.47 4.20
N ILE A 18 -6.49 6.18 3.86
CA ILE A 18 -6.18 5.11 4.81
C ILE A 18 -4.79 4.60 4.44
N HIS A 19 -3.80 5.03 5.21
CA HIS A 19 -2.41 4.64 5.03
C HIS A 19 -2.28 3.13 5.22
N THR A 20 -2.15 2.39 4.12
CA THR A 20 -1.98 0.93 4.15
C THR A 20 -0.59 0.62 3.65
N VAL A 21 0.28 0.22 4.56
CA VAL A 21 1.65 -0.18 4.23
C VAL A 21 1.64 -1.65 3.85
N LEU A 22 2.26 -1.96 2.73
CA LEU A 22 2.52 -3.33 2.35
C LEU A 22 3.87 -3.74 2.96
N SER A 23 3.83 -4.61 3.97
CA SER A 23 5.01 -5.02 4.74
C SER A 23 6.12 -5.61 3.87
N VAL A 24 5.74 -6.39 2.84
CA VAL A 24 6.68 -7.07 1.95
C VAL A 24 7.45 -6.13 1.01
N SER A 25 6.93 -4.93 0.74
CA SER A 25 7.57 -3.99 -0.18
C SER A 25 7.96 -2.66 0.45
N GLY A 26 7.44 -2.34 1.65
CA GLY A 26 7.68 -1.07 2.33
C GLY A 26 6.98 0.13 1.69
N TYR A 27 6.04 -0.09 0.75
CA TYR A 27 5.28 0.97 0.10
C TYR A 27 3.93 1.20 0.78
N ALA A 28 3.50 2.47 0.83
CA ALA A 28 2.19 2.86 1.34
C ALA A 28 1.19 3.11 0.19
N PHE A 29 0.01 2.53 0.32
CA PHE A 29 -1.08 2.62 -0.64
C PHE A 29 -2.39 2.98 0.07
N CYS A 30 -3.38 3.44 -0.70
CA CYS A 30 -4.74 3.55 -0.20
C CYS A 30 -5.31 2.15 -0.04
N TYR A 31 -5.92 1.86 1.12
CA TYR A 31 -6.56 0.57 1.38
C TYR A 31 -7.49 0.14 0.23
N GLN A 32 -8.37 1.03 -0.21
CA GLN A 32 -9.32 0.78 -1.30
C GLN A 32 -8.66 0.50 -2.66
N CYS A 33 -7.45 1.02 -2.89
CA CYS A 33 -6.75 0.85 -4.16
C CYS A 33 -5.95 -0.45 -4.18
N ILE A 34 -5.25 -0.76 -3.09
CA ILE A 34 -4.37 -1.94 -3.02
C ILE A 34 -5.16 -3.24 -2.82
N LEU A 35 -6.28 -3.20 -2.09
CA LEU A 35 -7.11 -4.38 -1.81
C LEU A 35 -7.54 -5.16 -3.06
N PRO A 36 -8.17 -4.55 -4.09
CA PRO A 36 -8.54 -5.28 -5.31
C PRO A 36 -7.31 -5.77 -6.09
N VAL A 37 -6.21 -5.00 -6.10
CA VAL A 37 -4.97 -5.40 -6.80
C VAL A 37 -4.37 -6.64 -6.16
N ILE A 38 -4.32 -6.71 -4.83
CA ILE A 38 -3.81 -7.87 -4.10
C ILE A 38 -4.75 -9.06 -4.25
N ARG A 39 -6.07 -8.87 -4.27
CA ARG A 39 -7.01 -9.97 -4.51
C ARG A 39 -6.88 -10.58 -5.91
N THR A 40 -6.72 -9.74 -6.94
CA THR A 40 -6.63 -10.20 -8.33
C THR A 40 -5.23 -10.70 -8.67
N ASN A 41 -4.18 -9.93 -8.36
CA ASN A 41 -2.82 -10.23 -8.78
C ASN A 41 -1.97 -10.93 -7.70
N LYS A 42 -2.36 -10.86 -6.41
CA LYS A 42 -1.63 -11.44 -5.26
C LYS A 42 -0.15 -11.06 -5.20
N LYS A 43 0.16 -9.85 -5.66
CA LYS A 43 1.52 -9.31 -5.75
C LYS A 43 1.52 -7.79 -5.67
N CYS A 44 2.64 -7.22 -5.25
CA CYS A 44 2.83 -5.78 -5.17
C CYS A 44 2.83 -5.18 -6.60
N PRO A 45 2.06 -4.11 -6.87
CA PRO A 45 2.04 -3.48 -8.19
C PRO A 45 3.34 -2.73 -8.55
N VAL A 46 4.18 -2.41 -7.56
CA VAL A 46 5.43 -1.65 -7.76
C VAL A 46 6.62 -2.58 -7.92
N THR A 47 6.77 -3.54 -7.01
CA THR A 47 7.94 -4.42 -6.94
C THR A 47 7.69 -5.82 -7.50
N ASN A 48 6.43 -6.16 -7.80
CA ASN A 48 6.00 -7.50 -8.23
C ASN A 48 6.24 -8.62 -7.20
N TYR A 49 6.64 -8.28 -5.96
CA TYR A 49 6.79 -9.27 -4.88
C TYR A 49 5.45 -9.92 -4.54
N PRO A 50 5.43 -11.23 -4.23
CA PRO A 50 4.22 -11.91 -3.79
C PRO A 50 3.72 -11.26 -2.50
N ALA A 51 2.45 -10.88 -2.51
CA ALA A 51 1.85 -10.06 -1.46
C ALA A 51 0.42 -10.52 -1.23
N LYS A 52 0.05 -10.71 0.03
CA LYS A 52 -1.29 -11.13 0.43
C LYS A 52 -2.01 -9.99 1.16
N GLU A 53 -3.31 -10.16 1.36
CA GLU A 53 -4.09 -9.20 2.15
C GLU A 53 -3.60 -9.13 3.61
N ASP A 54 -3.02 -10.22 4.12
CA ASP A 54 -2.42 -10.30 5.46
C ASP A 54 -1.19 -9.39 5.62
N ASP A 55 -0.47 -9.16 4.52
CA ASP A 55 0.69 -8.25 4.48
C ASP A 55 0.29 -6.76 4.46
N LEU A 56 -1.01 -6.46 4.38
CA LEU A 56 -1.55 -5.09 4.36
C LEU A 56 -1.74 -4.56 5.78
N ILE A 57 -0.81 -3.74 6.24
CA ILE A 57 -0.85 -3.10 7.55
C ILE A 57 -1.51 -1.73 7.42
N ARG A 58 -2.71 -1.57 8.00
CA ARG A 58 -3.37 -0.27 8.10
C ARG A 58 -2.81 0.52 9.27
N LEU A 59 -2.30 1.71 8.97
CA LEU A 59 -1.86 2.66 9.99
C LEU A 59 -3.04 3.53 10.40
N TYR A 60 -3.43 3.41 11.67
CA TYR A 60 -4.32 4.35 12.33
C TYR A 60 -3.43 5.38 13.03
N LEU A 61 -3.31 6.55 12.43
CA LEU A 61 -2.68 7.71 13.06
C LEU A 61 -3.78 8.42 13.84
N ASP A 62 -3.70 8.37 15.17
CA ASP A 62 -4.46 9.20 16.10
C ASP A 62 -3.93 10.64 16.06
#